data_AF-A0A843J232-F1
#
_entry.id   AF-A0A843J232-F1
#
_cell.length_a   1.000
_cell.length_b   1.000
_cell.length_c   1.000
_cell.angle_alpha   90.00
_cell.angle_beta   90.00
_cell.angle_gamma   90.00
#
_symmetry.space_group_name_H-M   'P 1'
#
loop_
_entity.id
_entity.type
_entity.pdbx_description
1 polymer ?
#
loop_
_entity_poly.entity_id
_entity_poly.type
_entity_poly.pdbx_seq_one_letter_code
_entity_poly.pdbx_strand_id
1 'polypeptide(L)'
;MADDESTAKKIFTDVRVIVMLALVIFSILSIYVLPPAFDKGVEGNLQLGLDLQGGSWVQLSFQSEVVRFSSPTMSADALAQKIWDKAGIEAVAVSDDKIEIRKLLTQEEVENLFNEIGDVKLVAYTQGVSKETADDVKRILEDKVNNLGTQDAKINTISGSNNVATYIRIELAGTDISTAQDLVSSQGKFEIRIVTEGNETAHVLYGDSV
;
A
#
# COMPACT_ATOMS: atom_id res chain seq x y z
N MET A 1 -47.05 30.84 36.77
CA MET A 1 -47.26 30.61 35.32
C MET A 1 -46.73 31.74 34.43
N ALA A 2 -46.53 32.98 34.93
CA ALA A 2 -45.96 34.09 34.15
C ALA A 2 -44.41 34.15 34.14
N ASP A 3 -43.73 33.51 35.10
CA ASP A 3 -42.27 33.55 35.22
C ASP A 3 -41.53 32.65 34.22
N ASP A 4 -42.14 31.53 33.82
CA ASP A 4 -41.53 30.56 32.90
C ASP A 4 -41.36 31.14 31.49
N GLU A 5 -42.33 31.92 31.01
CA GLU A 5 -42.29 32.51 29.67
C GLU A 5 -41.19 33.57 29.54
N SER A 6 -40.98 34.38 30.60
CA SER A 6 -39.92 35.40 30.61
C SER A 6 -38.51 34.78 30.70
N THR A 7 -38.40 33.66 31.43
CA THR A 7 -37.16 32.94 31.62
C THR A 7 -36.76 32.19 30.34
N ALA A 8 -37.72 31.51 29.70
CA ALA A 8 -37.51 30.87 28.41
C ALA A 8 -37.09 31.89 27.33
N LYS A 9 -37.76 33.04 27.28
CA LYS A 9 -37.43 34.10 26.30
C LYS A 9 -36.01 34.62 26.49
N LYS A 10 -35.55 34.83 27.74
CA LYS A 10 -34.17 35.24 28.04
C LYS A 10 -33.14 34.20 27.59
N ILE A 11 -33.43 32.91 27.81
CA ILE A 11 -32.56 31.80 27.40
C ILE A 11 -32.39 31.78 25.87
N PHE A 12 -33.48 31.90 25.10
CA PHE A 12 -33.42 31.86 23.62
C PHE A 12 -32.90 33.14 22.96
N THR A 13 -32.78 34.26 23.69
CA THR A 13 -32.11 35.49 23.22
C THR A 13 -30.64 35.60 23.65
N ASP A 14 -30.14 34.71 24.51
CA ASP A 14 -28.73 34.72 24.89
C ASP A 14 -27.88 34.29 23.69
N VAL A 15 -26.92 35.12 23.30
CA VAL A 15 -26.00 34.87 22.18
C VAL A 15 -25.28 33.53 22.34
N ARG A 16 -24.94 33.11 23.57
CA ARG A 16 -24.29 31.82 23.83
C ARG A 16 -25.20 30.65 23.46
N VAL A 17 -26.48 30.76 23.80
CA VAL A 17 -27.49 29.74 23.51
C VAL A 17 -27.80 29.72 22.01
N ILE A 18 -27.92 30.88 21.36
CA ILE A 18 -28.12 30.98 19.92
C ILE A 18 -26.95 30.35 19.15
N VAL A 19 -25.71 30.63 19.54
CA VAL A 19 -24.52 30.05 18.92
C VAL A 19 -24.46 28.53 19.16
N MET A 20 -24.74 28.07 20.38
CA MET A 20 -24.82 26.64 20.67
C MET A 20 -25.87 25.96 19.78
N LEU A 21 -27.07 26.54 19.69
CA LEU A 21 -28.18 25.98 18.91
C LEU A 21 -27.83 25.94 17.42
N ALA A 22 -27.21 27.00 16.90
CA ALA A 22 -26.73 27.05 15.53
C ALA A 22 -25.67 25.97 15.24
N LEU A 23 -24.72 25.75 16.15
CA LEU A 23 -23.70 24.70 16.01
C LEU A 23 -24.30 23.29 16.08
N VAL A 24 -25.29 23.06 16.96
CA VAL A 24 -26.00 21.78 17.04
C VAL A 24 -26.78 21.50 15.77
N ILE A 25 -27.53 22.48 15.26
CA ILE A 25 -28.26 22.35 14.00
C ILE A 25 -27.29 22.12 12.83
N PHE A 26 -26.19 22.87 12.78
CA PHE A 26 -25.16 22.70 11.76
C PHE A 26 -24.52 21.31 11.80
N SER A 27 -24.27 20.77 12.99
CA SER A 27 -23.78 19.40 13.18
C SER A 27 -24.77 18.38 12.63
N ILE A 28 -26.06 18.49 12.97
CA ILE A 28 -27.12 17.60 12.46
C ILE A 28 -27.23 17.69 10.94
N LEU A 29 -27.20 18.90 10.37
CA LEU A 29 -27.23 19.10 8.91
C LEU A 29 -26.01 18.47 8.23
N SER A 30 -24.83 18.57 8.83
CA SER A 30 -23.60 17.97 8.30
C SER A 30 -23.59 16.44 8.37
N ILE A 31 -24.27 15.85 9.36
CA ILE A 31 -24.34 14.39 9.50
C ILE A 31 -25.37 13.80 8.52
N TYR A 32 -26.53 14.44 8.33
CA TYR A 32 -27.65 13.81 7.62
C TYR A 32 -27.99 14.41 6.26
N VAL A 33 -27.58 15.65 5.96
CA VAL A 33 -28.06 16.39 4.78
C VAL A 33 -26.94 16.77 3.81
N LEU A 34 -25.71 16.97 4.29
CA LEU A 34 -24.60 17.50 3.49
C LEU A 34 -23.35 16.62 3.63
N PRO A 35 -22.97 15.83 2.60
CA PRO A 35 -23.66 15.54 1.33
C PRO A 35 -24.96 14.73 1.51
N PRO A 36 -25.91 14.81 0.54
CA PRO A 36 -27.19 14.11 0.63
C PRO A 36 -27.01 12.59 0.56
N ALA A 37 -27.30 11.89 1.66
CA ALA A 37 -27.21 10.44 1.82
C ALA A 37 -28.52 9.87 2.41
N PHE A 38 -29.66 10.23 1.80
CA PHE A 38 -31.01 9.88 2.27
C PHE A 38 -31.31 8.36 2.22
N ASP A 39 -30.47 7.63 1.50
CA ASP A 39 -30.43 6.19 1.34
C ASP A 39 -29.71 5.46 2.50
N LYS A 40 -28.91 6.16 3.31
CA LYS A 40 -28.13 5.58 4.43
C LYS A 40 -28.86 5.57 5.79
N GLY A 41 -30.15 5.91 5.84
CA GLY A 41 -30.97 5.81 7.05
C GLY A 41 -30.40 6.61 8.25
N VAL A 42 -30.29 5.98 9.42
CA VAL A 42 -29.82 6.63 10.68
C VAL A 42 -28.30 6.83 10.71
N GLU A 43 -27.54 6.19 9.81
CA GLU A 43 -26.08 6.32 9.75
C GLU A 43 -25.64 7.64 9.09
N GLY A 44 -26.51 8.25 8.27
CA GLY A 44 -26.22 9.50 7.56
C GLY A 44 -24.95 9.38 6.70
N ASN A 45 -24.11 10.42 6.72
CA ASN A 45 -22.83 10.46 5.98
C ASN A 45 -21.62 10.05 6.84
N LEU A 46 -21.80 9.25 7.88
CA LEU A 46 -20.69 8.77 8.71
C LEU A 46 -19.92 7.66 7.97
N GLN A 47 -18.59 7.83 7.85
CA GLN A 47 -17.70 6.76 7.42
C GLN A 47 -17.33 5.91 8.64
N LEU A 48 -18.08 4.83 8.85
CA LEU A 48 -17.84 3.91 9.96
C LEU A 48 -16.63 3.02 9.67
N GLY A 49 -15.89 2.68 10.72
CA GLY A 49 -14.76 1.74 10.61
C GLY A 49 -15.21 0.31 10.40
N LEU A 50 -14.25 -0.56 10.06
CA LEU A 50 -14.46 -1.99 9.79
C LEU A 50 -15.16 -2.73 10.93
N ASP A 51 -14.88 -2.33 12.17
CA ASP A 51 -15.45 -2.94 13.39
C ASP A 51 -16.98 -2.73 13.49
N LEU A 52 -17.51 -1.70 12.80
CA LEU A 52 -18.93 -1.35 12.81
C LEU A 52 -19.65 -1.71 11.50
N GLN A 53 -18.98 -1.61 10.35
CA GLN A 53 -19.54 -1.96 9.03
C GLN A 53 -19.41 -3.45 8.67
N GLY A 54 -18.51 -4.17 9.35
CA GLY A 54 -18.14 -5.52 8.95
C GLY A 54 -17.24 -5.54 7.72
N GLY A 55 -16.23 -6.41 7.75
CA GLY A 55 -15.35 -6.65 6.62
C GLY A 55 -14.04 -7.30 7.05
N SER A 56 -13.09 -7.36 6.12
CA SER A 56 -11.88 -8.17 6.24
C SER A 56 -10.64 -7.31 6.03
N TRP A 57 -9.55 -7.64 6.73
CA TRP A 57 -8.24 -7.04 6.44
C TRP A 57 -7.21 -8.12 6.17
N VAL A 58 -6.36 -7.87 5.18
CA VAL A 58 -5.22 -8.72 4.82
C VAL A 58 -3.96 -7.88 4.95
N GLN A 59 -2.96 -8.42 5.65
CA GLN A 59 -1.63 -7.81 5.70
C GLN A 59 -0.64 -8.72 4.99
N LEU A 60 -0.02 -8.19 3.95
CA LEU A 60 0.99 -8.88 3.14
C LEU A 60 2.36 -8.33 3.50
N SER A 61 3.33 -9.21 3.68
CA SER A 61 4.73 -8.83 3.84
C SER A 61 5.43 -8.78 2.48
N PHE A 62 6.30 -7.79 2.30
CA PHE A 62 7.15 -7.74 1.13
C PHE A 62 8.26 -8.80 1.25
N GLN A 63 8.42 -9.59 0.18
CA GLN A 63 9.41 -10.68 0.08
C GLN A 63 10.67 -10.17 -0.64
N SER A 64 11.27 -9.12 -0.09
CA SER A 64 12.40 -8.41 -0.68
C SER A 64 13.24 -7.76 0.42
N GLU A 65 14.44 -7.31 0.07
CA GLU A 65 15.27 -6.51 0.95
C GLU A 65 15.78 -5.25 0.27
N VAL A 66 15.91 -4.19 1.07
CA VAL A 66 16.68 -3.01 0.71
C VAL A 66 18.00 -3.06 1.47
N VAL A 67 19.09 -3.09 0.72
CA VAL A 67 20.44 -3.18 1.28
C VAL A 67 21.24 -1.96 0.88
N ARG A 68 21.99 -1.41 1.86
CA ARG A 68 23.00 -0.38 1.60
C ARG A 68 24.33 -1.07 1.45
N PHE A 69 25.07 -0.74 0.41
CA PHE A 69 26.38 -1.30 0.14
C PHE A 69 27.43 -0.20 0.00
N SER A 70 28.70 -0.60 0.06
CA SER A 70 29.84 0.26 -0.23
C SER A 70 30.74 -0.47 -1.21
N SER A 71 31.02 0.18 -2.34
CA SER A 71 31.97 -0.30 -3.35
C SER A 71 32.80 0.87 -3.86
N PRO A 72 34.12 0.72 -4.00
CA PRO A 72 34.97 1.76 -4.58
C PRO A 72 34.85 1.85 -6.10
N THR A 73 34.36 0.81 -6.77
CA THR A 73 34.45 0.64 -8.23
C THR A 73 33.11 0.38 -8.91
N MET A 74 32.06 0.08 -8.15
CA MET A 74 30.79 -0.40 -8.71
C MET A 74 29.61 0.48 -8.32
N SER A 75 28.82 0.88 -9.33
CA SER A 75 27.54 1.56 -9.12
C SER A 75 26.43 0.57 -8.74
N ALA A 76 25.31 1.09 -8.24
CA ALA A 76 24.14 0.30 -7.89
C ALA A 76 23.57 -0.47 -9.10
N ASP A 77 23.50 0.14 -10.28
CA ASP A 77 23.05 -0.53 -11.51
C ASP A 77 24.01 -1.65 -11.94
N ALA A 78 25.31 -1.41 -11.86
CA ALA A 78 26.30 -2.43 -12.18
C ALA A 78 26.24 -3.61 -11.20
N LEU A 79 25.98 -3.34 -9.92
CA LEU A 79 25.74 -4.37 -8.91
C LEU A 79 24.47 -5.17 -9.24
N ALA A 80 23.37 -4.49 -9.58
CA ALA A 80 22.12 -5.14 -9.96
C ALA A 80 22.30 -6.12 -11.13
N GLN A 81 23.01 -5.69 -12.17
CA GLN A 81 23.32 -6.55 -13.31
C GLN A 81 24.16 -7.77 -12.90
N LYS A 82 25.19 -7.59 -12.06
CA LYS A 82 26.02 -8.72 -11.61
C LYS A 82 25.25 -9.70 -10.73
N ILE A 83 24.31 -9.22 -9.91
CA ILE A 83 23.43 -10.10 -9.12
C ILE A 83 22.57 -10.95 -10.06
N TRP A 84 22.03 -10.34 -11.12
CA TRP A 84 21.28 -11.07 -12.14
C TRP A 84 22.14 -12.11 -12.85
N ASP A 85 23.30 -11.72 -13.39
CA ASP A 85 24.19 -12.60 -14.15
C ASP A 85 24.66 -13.80 -13.33
N LYS A 86 24.86 -13.60 -12.02
CA LYS A 86 25.41 -14.62 -11.14
C LYS A 86 24.36 -15.52 -10.50
N ALA A 87 23.23 -14.97 -10.09
CA ALA A 87 22.24 -15.69 -9.29
C ALA A 87 20.85 -15.76 -9.94
N GLY A 88 20.62 -15.07 -11.06
CA GLY A 88 19.29 -14.95 -11.68
C GLY A 88 18.27 -14.24 -10.78
N ILE A 89 18.76 -13.39 -9.87
CA ILE A 89 17.92 -12.67 -8.91
C ILE A 89 17.72 -11.25 -9.43
N GLU A 90 16.47 -10.82 -9.50
CA GLU A 90 16.15 -9.44 -9.85
C GLU A 90 16.56 -8.49 -8.72
N ALA A 91 17.29 -7.45 -9.07
CA ALA A 91 17.64 -6.37 -8.16
C ALA A 91 17.54 -5.03 -8.89
N VAL A 92 17.20 -3.97 -8.17
CA VAL A 92 16.99 -2.63 -8.74
C VAL A 92 17.72 -1.59 -7.92
N ALA A 93 18.44 -0.69 -8.61
CA ALA A 93 19.09 0.44 -7.97
C ALA A 93 18.03 1.39 -7.38
N VAL A 94 18.15 1.69 -6.08
CA VAL A 94 17.27 2.63 -5.36
C VAL A 94 17.95 4.00 -5.21
N SER A 95 19.26 3.98 -4.99
CA SER A 95 20.14 5.16 -4.99
C SER A 95 21.58 4.70 -5.23
N ASP A 96 22.53 5.64 -5.32
CA ASP A 96 23.94 5.35 -5.62
C ASP A 96 24.57 4.23 -4.76
N ASP A 97 24.15 4.14 -3.48
CA ASP A 97 24.66 3.16 -2.51
C ASP A 97 23.58 2.21 -1.95
N LYS A 98 22.39 2.17 -2.58
CA LYS A 98 21.29 1.28 -2.17
C LYS A 98 20.72 0.51 -3.33
N ILE A 99 20.42 -0.75 -3.05
CA ILE A 99 19.78 -1.66 -3.99
C ILE A 99 18.64 -2.40 -3.30
N GLU A 100 17.57 -2.63 -4.04
CA GLU A 100 16.46 -3.48 -3.63
C GLU A 100 16.61 -4.84 -4.31
N ILE A 101 16.79 -5.90 -3.52
CA ILE A 101 16.84 -7.29 -3.98
C ILE A 101 15.43 -7.86 -3.91
N ARG A 102 14.86 -8.23 -5.06
CA ARG A 102 13.47 -8.70 -5.19
C ARG A 102 13.31 -10.18 -4.90
N LYS A 103 13.98 -10.64 -3.84
CA LYS A 103 13.91 -11.99 -3.32
C LYS A 103 14.21 -11.94 -1.83
N LEU A 104 13.51 -12.76 -1.05
CA LEU A 104 13.83 -12.93 0.37
C LEU A 104 15.11 -13.76 0.52
N LEU A 105 16.16 -13.13 1.02
CA LEU A 105 17.45 -13.67 1.44
C LEU A 105 17.73 -13.23 2.89
N THR A 106 18.54 -14.00 3.60
CA THR A 106 19.07 -13.60 4.90
C THR A 106 20.23 -12.63 4.73
N GLN A 107 20.57 -11.89 5.80
CA GLN A 107 21.75 -11.02 5.79
C GLN A 107 23.03 -11.79 5.40
N GLU A 108 23.20 -13.01 5.90
CA GLU A 108 24.33 -13.88 5.58
C GLU A 108 24.37 -14.25 4.09
N GLU A 109 23.22 -14.56 3.49
CA GLU A 109 23.12 -14.86 2.06
C GLU A 109 23.47 -13.64 1.19
N VAL A 110 23.05 -12.44 1.60
CA VAL A 110 23.44 -11.20 0.91
C VAL A 110 24.94 -10.94 1.05
N GLU A 111 25.52 -11.14 2.24
CA GLU A 111 26.97 -11.00 2.45
C GLU A 111 27.76 -11.99 1.60
N ASN A 112 27.32 -13.24 1.54
CA ASN A 112 27.92 -14.27 0.68
C ASN A 112 27.84 -13.87 -0.79
N LEU A 113 26.67 -13.43 -1.27
CA LEU A 113 26.48 -12.95 -2.64
C LEU A 113 27.42 -11.78 -2.97
N PHE A 114 27.58 -10.82 -2.06
CA PHE A 114 28.47 -9.67 -2.26
C PHE A 114 29.95 -10.06 -2.26
N ASN A 115 30.36 -10.96 -1.36
CA ASN A 115 31.73 -11.51 -1.35
C ASN A 115 32.04 -12.26 -2.66
N GLU A 116 31.04 -12.96 -3.18
CA GLU A 116 31.09 -13.70 -4.42
C GLU A 116 31.18 -12.80 -5.65
N ILE A 117 30.58 -11.61 -5.62
CA ILE A 117 30.67 -10.62 -6.70
C ILE A 117 32.01 -9.85 -6.65
N GLY A 118 32.55 -9.64 -5.45
CA GLY A 118 33.80 -8.95 -5.20
C GLY A 118 33.67 -7.42 -5.18
N ASP A 119 34.56 -6.77 -4.42
CA ASP A 119 34.63 -5.31 -4.23
C ASP A 119 33.33 -4.65 -3.71
N VAL A 120 32.46 -5.39 -3.02
CA VAL A 120 31.23 -4.88 -2.40
C VAL A 120 31.19 -5.26 -0.94
N LYS A 121 30.86 -4.31 -0.08
CA LYS A 121 30.62 -4.54 1.35
C LYS A 121 29.20 -4.19 1.72
N LEU A 122 28.53 -5.08 2.45
CA LEU A 122 27.23 -4.78 3.05
C LEU A 122 27.42 -3.77 4.20
N VAL A 123 26.63 -2.69 4.17
CA VAL A 123 26.66 -1.61 5.18
C VAL A 123 25.41 -1.66 6.05
N ALA A 124 24.26 -1.90 5.44
CA ALA A 124 23.01 -2.05 6.16
C ALA A 124 22.08 -3.02 5.44
N TYR A 125 21.31 -3.76 6.22
CA TYR A 125 20.31 -4.71 5.74
C TYR A 125 18.95 -4.30 6.32
N THR A 126 17.92 -4.23 5.48
CA THR A 126 16.55 -3.98 5.93
C THR A 126 15.58 -4.75 5.07
N GLN A 127 14.81 -5.65 5.68
CA GLN A 127 13.75 -6.37 4.98
C GLN A 127 12.60 -5.43 4.59
N GLY A 128 12.16 -5.56 3.34
CA GLY A 128 11.11 -4.77 2.74
C GLY A 128 11.47 -4.27 1.35
N VAL A 129 10.67 -3.33 0.84
CA VAL A 129 10.91 -2.67 -0.44
C VAL A 129 11.14 -1.17 -0.24
N SER A 130 11.75 -0.53 -1.22
CA SER A 130 11.88 0.92 -1.29
C SER A 130 10.51 1.59 -1.28
N LYS A 131 10.47 2.87 -0.88
CA LYS A 131 9.24 3.66 -0.91
C LYS A 131 8.61 3.71 -2.30
N GLU A 132 9.41 3.87 -3.34
CA GLU A 132 8.91 3.94 -4.72
C GLU A 132 8.22 2.64 -5.12
N THR A 133 8.87 1.49 -4.91
CA THR A 133 8.24 0.18 -5.13
C THR A 133 6.96 0.02 -4.29
N ALA A 134 6.97 0.47 -3.03
CA ALA A 134 5.80 0.37 -2.17
C ALA A 134 4.61 1.22 -2.67
N ASP A 135 4.90 2.43 -3.15
CA ASP A 135 3.91 3.35 -3.72
C ASP A 135 3.34 2.78 -5.03
N ASP A 136 4.18 2.13 -5.85
CA ASP A 136 3.74 1.42 -7.05
C ASP A 136 2.86 0.20 -6.75
N VAL A 137 3.27 -0.63 -5.80
CA VAL A 137 2.46 -1.78 -5.38
C VAL A 137 1.11 -1.31 -4.81
N LYS A 138 1.12 -0.25 -3.99
CA LYS A 138 -0.11 0.35 -3.49
C LYS A 138 -1.03 0.78 -4.63
N ARG A 139 -0.53 1.53 -5.61
CA ARG A 139 -1.29 1.98 -6.78
C ARG A 139 -1.87 0.80 -7.57
N ILE A 140 -1.07 -0.23 -7.84
CA ILE A 140 -1.52 -1.43 -8.56
C ILE A 140 -2.65 -2.14 -7.80
N LEU A 141 -2.54 -2.25 -6.47
CA LEU A 141 -3.57 -2.86 -5.64
C LEU A 141 -4.84 -2.00 -5.61
N GLU A 142 -4.72 -0.67 -5.53
CA GLU A 142 -5.85 0.26 -5.61
C GLU A 142 -6.59 0.10 -6.94
N ASP A 143 -5.86 0.04 -8.05
CA ASP A 143 -6.43 -0.17 -9.39
C ASP A 143 -7.12 -1.54 -9.49
N LYS A 144 -6.48 -2.61 -9.00
CA LYS A 144 -7.07 -3.96 -9.01
C LYS A 144 -8.37 -4.03 -8.24
N VAL A 145 -8.40 -3.45 -7.05
CA VAL A 145 -9.59 -3.44 -6.20
C VAL A 145 -10.69 -2.60 -6.86
N ASN A 146 -10.40 -1.38 -7.30
CA ASN A 146 -11.39 -0.48 -7.91
C ASN A 146 -12.04 -1.11 -9.15
N ASN A 147 -11.26 -1.82 -9.97
CA ASN A 147 -11.76 -2.51 -11.17
C ASN A 147 -12.75 -3.65 -10.88
N LEU A 148 -12.84 -4.12 -9.63
CA LEU A 148 -13.73 -5.21 -9.23
C LEU A 148 -14.98 -4.74 -8.50
N GLY A 149 -15.22 -3.43 -8.44
CA GLY A 149 -16.47 -2.85 -7.96
C GLY A 149 -16.59 -2.73 -6.44
N THR A 150 -15.52 -2.97 -5.68
CA THR A 150 -15.49 -2.69 -4.24
C THR A 150 -15.05 -1.23 -4.00
N GLN A 151 -16.02 -0.34 -3.79
CA GLN A 151 -15.78 1.11 -3.69
C GLN A 151 -15.04 1.55 -2.41
N ASP A 152 -14.89 0.67 -1.42
CA ASP A 152 -14.46 1.05 -0.06
C ASP A 152 -13.21 0.31 0.45
N ALA A 153 -12.29 -0.07 -0.44
CA ALA A 153 -11.03 -0.63 0.00
C ALA A 153 -10.02 0.44 0.42
N LYS A 154 -9.34 0.22 1.54
CA LYS A 154 -8.25 1.08 2.01
C LYS A 154 -6.94 0.31 1.97
N ILE A 155 -5.96 0.89 1.26
CA ILE A 155 -4.64 0.29 1.10
C ILE A 155 -3.60 1.19 1.77
N ASN A 156 -2.93 0.64 2.76
CA ASN A 156 -1.97 1.34 3.60
C ASN A 156 -0.63 0.62 3.61
N THR A 157 0.42 1.34 3.26
CA THR A 157 1.80 0.87 3.39
C THR A 157 2.28 1.11 4.82
N ILE A 158 2.87 0.08 5.43
CA ILE A 158 3.49 0.15 6.75
C ILE A 158 5.00 0.20 6.56
N SER A 159 5.57 1.39 6.78
CA SER A 159 6.99 1.67 6.59
C SER A 159 7.72 1.84 7.91
N GLY A 160 8.95 1.34 7.96
CA GLY A 160 9.89 1.61 9.04
C GLY A 160 10.58 2.97 8.91
N SER A 161 11.40 3.30 9.90
CA SER A 161 12.15 4.56 10.01
C SER A 161 13.13 4.86 8.87
N ASN A 162 13.47 3.87 8.03
CA ASN A 162 14.43 3.99 6.93
C ASN A 162 13.80 4.22 5.55
N ASN A 163 12.50 4.58 5.50
CA ASN A 163 11.75 4.73 4.26
C ASN A 163 11.67 3.41 3.45
N VAL A 164 11.76 2.29 4.17
CA VAL A 164 11.59 0.92 3.66
C VAL A 164 10.24 0.42 4.15
N ALA A 165 9.41 -0.03 3.22
CA ALA A 165 8.10 -0.60 3.51
C ALA A 165 8.22 -2.10 3.76
N THR A 166 7.70 -2.58 4.89
CA THR A 166 7.79 -4.00 5.27
C THR A 166 6.46 -4.72 5.04
N TYR A 167 5.34 -4.00 5.17
CA TYR A 167 4.01 -4.57 4.95
C TYR A 167 3.13 -3.64 4.13
N ILE A 168 2.14 -4.24 3.49
CA ILE A 168 0.98 -3.55 2.94
C ILE A 168 -0.28 -4.15 3.55
N ARG A 169 -1.14 -3.28 4.07
CA ARG A 169 -2.43 -3.64 4.66
C ARG A 169 -3.53 -3.24 3.69
N ILE A 170 -4.43 -4.17 3.45
CA ILE A 170 -5.57 -4.04 2.56
C ILE A 170 -6.80 -4.29 3.41
N GLU A 171 -7.66 -3.29 3.54
CA GLU A 171 -8.91 -3.37 4.28
C GLU A 171 -10.05 -3.34 3.26
N LEU A 172 -10.92 -4.34 3.28
CA LEU A 172 -12.07 -4.46 2.40
C LEU A 172 -13.36 -4.41 3.22
N ALA A 173 -14.20 -3.41 3.00
CA ALA A 173 -15.54 -3.35 3.58
C ALA A 173 -16.48 -4.36 2.90
N GLY A 174 -17.33 -5.04 3.68
CA GLY A 174 -18.41 -5.89 3.16
C GLY A 174 -17.99 -7.14 2.35
N THR A 175 -16.69 -7.48 2.27
CA THR A 175 -16.17 -8.67 1.57
C THR A 175 -15.56 -9.65 2.57
N ASP A 176 -15.72 -10.96 2.35
CA ASP A 176 -15.11 -12.00 3.18
C ASP A 176 -13.59 -12.13 2.96
N ILE A 177 -12.89 -12.69 3.95
CA ILE A 177 -11.42 -12.76 3.96
C ILE A 177 -10.86 -13.69 2.87
N SER A 178 -11.61 -14.72 2.44
CA SER A 178 -11.13 -15.65 1.41
C SER A 178 -11.14 -15.01 0.03
N THR A 179 -12.23 -14.31 -0.31
CA THR A 179 -12.32 -13.50 -1.53
C THR A 179 -11.29 -12.37 -1.52
N ALA A 180 -11.07 -11.73 -0.36
CA ALA A 180 -10.03 -10.73 -0.18
C ALA A 180 -8.62 -11.29 -0.47
N GLN A 181 -8.34 -12.51 -0.01
CA GLN A 181 -7.05 -13.15 -0.17
C GLN A 181 -6.80 -13.61 -1.62
N ASP A 182 -7.78 -14.22 -2.28
CA ASP A 182 -7.65 -14.63 -3.69
C ASP A 182 -7.42 -13.42 -4.61
N LEU A 183 -8.04 -12.29 -4.27
CA LEU A 183 -7.89 -11.04 -5.00
C LEU A 183 -6.45 -10.52 -4.95
N VAL A 184 -5.87 -10.45 -3.75
CA VAL A 184 -4.60 -9.75 -3.52
C VAL A 184 -3.38 -10.66 -3.70
N SER A 185 -3.56 -11.97 -3.57
CA SER A 185 -2.49 -12.97 -3.69
C SER A 185 -2.13 -13.31 -5.14
N SER A 186 -2.94 -12.91 -6.12
CA SER A 186 -2.67 -13.20 -7.54
C SER A 186 -1.63 -12.24 -8.13
N GLN A 187 -0.38 -12.70 -8.27
CA GLN A 187 0.62 -12.02 -9.08
C GLN A 187 0.31 -12.25 -10.56
N GLY A 188 -0.06 -11.20 -11.29
CA GLY A 188 -0.28 -11.30 -12.73
C GLY A 188 1.05 -11.44 -13.45
N LYS A 189 1.43 -12.65 -13.89
CA LYS A 189 2.57 -12.85 -14.78
C LYS A 189 2.03 -13.00 -16.21
N PHE A 190 2.26 -12.00 -17.04
CA PHE A 190 1.96 -12.09 -18.47
C PHE A 190 3.16 -12.73 -19.18
N GLU A 191 2.99 -13.96 -19.66
CA GLU A 191 3.99 -14.62 -20.52
C GLU A 191 3.47 -14.66 -21.95
N ILE A 192 4.25 -14.11 -22.89
CA ILE A 192 4.02 -14.32 -24.32
C ILE A 192 4.87 -15.51 -24.75
N ARG A 193 4.23 -16.62 -25.12
CA ARG A 193 4.91 -17.81 -25.66
C ARG A 193 4.65 -17.89 -27.16
N ILE A 194 5.71 -17.79 -27.97
CA ILE A 194 5.63 -18.08 -29.41
C ILE A 194 5.91 -19.57 -29.58
N VAL A 195 4.94 -20.32 -30.11
CA VAL A 195 5.11 -21.74 -30.45
C VAL A 195 5.52 -21.82 -31.92
N THR A 196 6.72 -22.30 -32.19
CA THR A 196 7.17 -22.66 -33.54
C THR A 196 7.03 -24.17 -33.75
N GLU A 197 6.72 -24.60 -34.98
CA GLU A 197 6.59 -26.03 -35.33
C GLU A 197 7.87 -26.80 -34.94
N GLY A 198 7.73 -27.77 -34.03
CA GLY A 198 8.87 -28.52 -33.46
C GLY A 198 8.79 -28.80 -31.96
N ASN A 199 7.82 -28.25 -31.23
CA ASN A 199 7.61 -28.45 -29.78
C ASN A 199 8.79 -27.99 -28.89
N GLU A 200 9.70 -27.19 -29.43
CA GLU A 200 10.73 -26.48 -28.68
C GLU A 200 10.21 -25.10 -28.31
N THR A 201 10.04 -24.86 -27.01
CA THR A 201 9.66 -23.54 -26.48
C THR A 201 10.94 -22.75 -26.18
N ALA A 202 11.20 -21.69 -26.95
CA ALA A 202 12.27 -20.75 -26.63
C ALA A 202 11.74 -19.68 -25.65
N HIS A 203 12.45 -19.49 -24.53
CA HIS A 203 12.18 -18.41 -23.57
C HIS A 203 12.73 -17.11 -24.15
N VAL A 204 11.85 -16.16 -24.50
CA VAL A 204 12.27 -14.88 -25.06
C VAL A 204 12.59 -13.92 -23.92
N LEU A 205 13.85 -13.49 -23.83
CA LEU A 205 14.32 -12.47 -22.91
C LEU A 205 13.78 -11.07 -23.30
N TYR A 206 13.71 -10.19 -22.30
CA TYR A 206 13.18 -8.83 -22.35
C TYR A 206 13.79 -7.98 -23.48
N GLY A 207 12.96 -7.08 -24.01
CA GLY A 207 13.27 -6.25 -25.17
C GLY A 207 14.41 -5.28 -24.91
N ASP A 208 15.57 -5.59 -25.48
CA ASP A 208 16.60 -4.64 -25.93
C ASP A 208 17.32 -5.20 -27.18
N SER A 209 16.54 -5.71 -28.12
CA SER A 209 17.04 -6.14 -29.43
C SER A 209 16.04 -5.79 -30.53
N VAL A 210 15.84 -4.49 -30.73
CA VAL A 210 15.51 -3.90 -32.04
C VAL A 210 16.34 -2.64 -32.20
#